data_AF-A0A418BT62-F1
#
_entry.id   AF-A0A418BT62-F1
#
_cell.length_a   1.000
_cell.length_b   1.000
_cell.length_c   1.000
_cell.angle_alpha   90.00
_cell.angle_beta   90.00
_cell.angle_gamma   90.00
#
_symmetry.space_group_name_H-M   'P 1'
#
loop_
_entity.id
_entity.type
_entity.pdbx_description
1 polymer ?
#
loop_
_entity_poly.entity_id
_entity_poly.type
_entity_poly.pdbx_seq_one_letter_code
_entity_poly.pdbx_strand_id
1 'polypeptide(L)' 'FDHYDHSNIINVDETAVYFDMPRGKTLAEVGTSNKVSTGKKHSPRLTAVLTNRADGTPLREALVL' A
#
# COMPACT_ATOMS: atom_id res chain seq x y z
N PHE A 1 -1.32 14.12 -28.00
CA PHE A 1 -0.65 13.50 -26.85
C PHE A 1 0.86 13.41 -27.05
N ASP A 2 1.36 13.25 -28.29
CA ASP A 2 2.80 13.20 -28.66
C ASP A 2 3.64 14.49 -28.46
N HIS A 3 3.17 15.46 -27.69
CA HIS A 3 3.87 16.76 -27.50
C HIS A 3 4.18 17.09 -26.03
N TYR A 4 3.76 16.25 -25.09
CA TYR A 4 4.14 16.40 -23.68
C TYR A 4 5.33 15.50 -23.38
N ASP A 5 6.31 16.03 -22.67
CA ASP A 5 7.40 15.23 -22.13
C ASP A 5 6.82 14.29 -21.06
N HIS A 6 6.86 12.98 -21.34
CA HIS A 6 6.32 11.94 -20.46
C HIS A 6 7.03 11.89 -19.10
N SER A 7 8.24 12.45 -18.97
CA SER A 7 8.94 12.53 -17.69
C SER A 7 8.24 13.44 -16.66
N ASN A 8 7.39 14.37 -17.14
CA ASN A 8 6.63 15.31 -16.32
C ASN A 8 5.22 14.82 -15.97
N ILE A 9 4.81 13.66 -16.48
CA ILE A 9 3.48 13.11 -16.22
C ILE A 9 3.60 12.10 -15.08
N ILE A 10 2.92 12.40 -13.98
CA ILE A 10 2.92 11.58 -12.77
C ILE A 10 1.50 11.10 -12.48
N ASN A 11 1.29 9.79 -12.41
CA ASN A 11 0.03 9.19 -11.96
C ASN A 11 0.13 8.85 -10.48
N VAL A 12 -0.87 9.23 -9.70
CA VAL A 12 -0.99 8.86 -8.28
C VAL A 12 -2.28 8.08 -8.14
N ASP A 13 -2.22 6.91 -7.49
CA ASP A 13 -3.41 6.13 -7.19
C ASP A 13 -3.38 5.57 -5.77
N GLU A 14 -4.56 5.40 -5.19
CA GLU A 14 -4.77 4.81 -3.87
C GLU A 14 -5.34 3.40 -4.03
N THR A 15 -4.62 2.40 -3.51
CA THR A 15 -5.07 1.01 -3.53
C THR A 15 -5.25 0.46 -2.12
N ALA A 16 -6.37 -0.20 -1.89
CA ALA A 16 -6.63 -0.96 -0.68
C ALA A 16 -5.74 -2.20 -0.61
N VAL A 17 -5.00 -2.36 0.47
CA VAL A 17 -4.19 -3.54 0.77
C VAL A 17 -4.84 -4.30 1.92
N TYR A 18 -5.17 -5.57 1.65
CA TYR A 18 -5.73 -6.48 2.62
C TYR A 18 -4.69 -7.52 3.01
N PHE A 19 -4.51 -7.73 4.32
CA PHE A 19 -3.70 -8.82 4.80
C PHE A 19 -4.43 -10.15 4.59
N ASP A 20 -3.86 -11.02 3.75
CA ASP A 20 -4.31 -12.41 3.63
C ASP A 20 -3.76 -13.22 4.81
N MET A 21 -4.45 -13.15 5.96
CA MET A 21 -4.09 -13.96 7.11
C MET A 21 -4.61 -15.40 6.92
N PRO A 22 -3.72 -16.40 6.87
CA PRO A 22 -4.15 -17.80 6.78
C PRO A 22 -5.03 -18.18 7.97
N ARG A 23 -6.03 -19.06 7.71
CA ARG A 23 -7.02 -19.46 8.69
C ARG A 23 -6.38 -20.01 9.97
N GLY A 24 -6.83 -19.53 11.13
CA GLY A 24 -6.34 -19.97 12.44
C GLY A 24 -4.98 -19.40 12.83
N LYS A 25 -4.43 -18.46 12.04
CA LYS A 25 -3.26 -17.67 12.42
C LYS A 25 -3.69 -16.24 12.75
N THR A 26 -3.01 -15.67 13.71
CA THR A 26 -3.14 -14.27 14.09
C THR A 26 -1.74 -13.65 14.02
N LEU A 27 -1.64 -12.38 13.63
CA LEU A 27 -0.40 -11.62 13.67
C LEU A 27 -0.31 -10.88 15.00
N ALA A 28 0.89 -10.89 15.59
CA ALA A 28 1.23 -10.13 16.77
C ALA A 28 2.63 -9.56 16.58
N GLU A 29 2.91 -8.42 17.22
CA GLU A 29 4.25 -7.86 17.26
C GLU A 29 5.21 -8.83 17.98
N VAL A 30 6.47 -8.84 17.57
CA VAL A 30 7.47 -9.75 18.14
C VAL A 30 7.58 -9.50 19.65
N GLY A 31 7.46 -10.57 20.45
CA GLY A 31 7.48 -10.49 21.91
C GLY A 31 6.11 -10.20 22.56
N THR A 32 5.05 -10.05 21.77
CA THR A 32 3.69 -9.80 22.29
C THR A 32 2.78 -11.03 22.20
N SER A 33 1.67 -11.01 22.94
CA SER A 33 0.66 -12.08 22.93
C SER A 33 -0.18 -12.03 21.66
N ASN A 34 -0.38 -13.19 21.05
CA ASN A 34 -1.22 -13.36 19.86
C ASN A 34 -2.68 -13.74 20.17
N LYS A 35 -3.09 -13.58 21.44
CA LYS A 35 -4.47 -13.88 21.87
C LYS A 35 -5.42 -12.85 21.27
N VAL A 36 -6.37 -13.34 20.48
CA VAL A 36 -7.44 -12.53 19.90
C VAL A 36 -8.43 -12.17 21.00
N SER A 37 -8.41 -10.92 21.47
CA SER A 37 -9.30 -10.41 22.52
C SER A 37 -10.67 -9.97 22.00
N THR A 38 -10.81 -9.78 20.68
CA THR A 38 -12.04 -9.26 20.06
C THR A 38 -12.50 -10.16 18.90
N GLY A 39 -13.78 -10.47 18.83
CA GLY A 39 -14.37 -11.34 17.79
C GLY A 39 -14.53 -10.70 16.41
N LYS A 40 -13.85 -9.57 16.11
CA LYS A 40 -13.92 -8.94 14.79
C LYS A 40 -13.11 -9.78 13.79
N LYS A 41 -13.84 -10.44 12.89
CA LYS A 41 -13.28 -11.28 11.83
C LYS A 41 -12.56 -10.48 10.72
N HIS A 42 -12.86 -9.20 10.59
CA HIS A 42 -12.29 -8.37 9.53
C HIS A 42 -10.91 -7.86 9.92
N SER A 43 -9.90 -8.18 9.12
CA SER A 43 -8.57 -7.56 9.22
C SER A 43 -8.66 -6.05 9.00
N PRO A 44 -7.81 -5.24 9.65
CA PRO A 44 -7.64 -3.84 9.27
C PRO A 44 -7.36 -3.71 7.77
N ARG A 45 -7.99 -2.74 7.11
CA ARG A 45 -7.64 -2.35 5.74
C ARG A 45 -6.46 -1.40 5.83
N LEU A 46 -5.35 -1.78 5.20
CA LEU A 46 -4.26 -0.84 4.93
C LEU A 46 -4.57 -0.15 3.59
N THR A 47 -4.14 1.08 3.45
CA THR A 47 -4.22 1.82 2.21
C THR A 47 -2.81 2.18 1.79
N ALA A 48 -2.45 1.91 0.53
CA ALA A 48 -1.19 2.32 -0.07
C ALA A 48 -1.45 3.37 -1.14
N VAL A 49 -0.68 4.45 -1.13
CA VAL A 49 -0.65 5.43 -2.22
C VAL A 49 0.58 5.13 -3.07
N LEU A 50 0.38 4.92 -4.37
CA LEU A 50 1.44 4.57 -5.31
C LEU A 50 1.59 5.67 -6.36
N THR A 51 2.84 5.98 -6.68
CA THR A 51 3.17 7.00 -7.67
C THR A 51 3.96 6.42 -8.85
N ASN A 52 3.32 6.58 -10.00
CA ASN A 52 3.66 6.39 -11.39
C ASN A 52 4.41 7.49 -12.15
N ARG A 53 5.52 7.26 -12.88
CA ARG A 53 5.94 8.20 -13.94
C ARG A 53 5.67 7.59 -15.32
N ALA A 54 5.12 8.38 -16.25
CA ALA A 54 4.70 7.89 -17.56
C ALA A 54 5.86 7.43 -18.46
N ASP A 55 7.08 7.93 -18.24
CA ASP A 55 8.29 7.47 -18.95
C ASP A 55 8.89 6.16 -18.38
N GLY A 56 8.31 5.61 -17.30
CA GLY A 56 8.76 4.39 -16.66
C GLY A 56 10.02 4.54 -15.79
N THR A 57 10.58 5.75 -15.66
CA THR A 57 11.74 5.98 -14.78
C THR A 57 11.33 6.03 -13.31
N PRO A 58 12.15 5.51 -12.39
CA PRO A 58 11.83 5.56 -10.97
C PRO A 58 11.82 7.01 -10.47
N LEU A 59 10.88 7.32 -9.58
CA LEU A 59 10.87 8.59 -8.87
C LEU A 59 12.04 8.60 -7.89
N ARG A 60 12.96 9.54 -8.09
CA ARG A 60 14.16 9.69 -7.24
C ARG A 60 13.88 10.48 -5.96
N GLU A 61 12.72 11.11 -5.88
CA GLU A 61 12.26 11.91 -4.75
C GLU A 61 10.87 11.42 -4.35
N ALA A 62 10.62 11.37 -3.04
CA ALA A 62 9.27 11.13 -2.54
C ALA A 62 8.43 12.36 -2.90
N LEU A 63 7.32 12.14 -3.62
CA LEU A 63 6.31 13.18 -3.76
C LEU A 63 5.72 13.42 -2.36
N VAL A 64 5.93 14.61 -1.80
CA VAL A 64 5.23 15.02 -0.59
C VAL A 64 3.83 15.42 -1.02
N LEU A 65 2.83 14.67 -0.56
CA LEU A 65 1.40 14.93 -0.79
C LEU A 65 0.86 15.91 0.25
#